data_AF-A0A4Y2VSK7-F1
#
_entry.id   AF-A0A4Y2VSK7-F1
#
_cell.length_a   1.000
_cell.length_b   1.000
_cell.length_c   1.000
_cell.angle_alpha   90.00
_cell.angle_beta   90.00
_cell.angle_gamma   90.00
#
_symmetry.space_group_name_H-M   'P 1'
#
loop_
_entity.id
_entity.type
_entity.pdbx_description
1 polymer ?
#
loop_
_entity_poly.entity_id
_entity_poly.type
_entity_poly.pdbx_seq_one_letter_code
_entity_poly.pdbx_strand_id
1 'polypeptide(L)'
;MTEDHHIFTEGSKIGNRVGAAFVHHANKQEITKSQYRLADHNAVYMAEVFAIHKAIDYILDHELYDVKIVSDSRSALKTVESLSDNREFIWEIKKRLKDREDIKLMWVRAHKGKWGISEQICLLRKHPIEI
;
A
#
# COMPACT_ATOMS: atom_id res chain seq x y z
N MET A 1 -2.69 25.71 1.39
CA MET A 1 -2.44 24.68 2.42
C MET A 1 -2.29 23.38 1.65
N THR A 2 -1.13 22.76 1.65
CA THR A 2 -0.94 21.47 1.00
C THR A 2 -1.68 20.40 1.81
N GLU A 3 -2.55 19.65 1.16
CA GLU A 3 -3.27 18.54 1.79
C GLU A 3 -2.26 17.42 2.11
N ASP A 4 -2.32 16.89 3.34
CA ASP A 4 -1.39 15.86 3.78
C ASP A 4 -1.96 14.47 3.45
N HIS A 5 -1.70 14.02 2.22
CA HIS A 5 -2.18 12.74 1.70
C HIS A 5 -1.33 11.57 2.18
N HIS A 6 -1.99 10.62 2.84
CA HIS A 6 -1.40 9.35 3.27
C HIS A 6 -2.24 8.19 2.73
N ILE A 7 -1.58 7.23 2.07
CA ILE A 7 -2.21 5.98 1.67
C ILE A 7 -1.56 4.84 2.41
N PHE A 8 -2.31 4.15 3.26
CA PHE A 8 -1.85 2.96 3.98
C PHE A 8 -2.17 1.72 3.18
N THR A 9 -1.20 0.81 3.05
CA THR A 9 -1.36 -0.45 2.30
C THR A 9 -1.20 -1.64 3.22
N GLU A 10 -1.96 -2.70 2.97
CA GLU A 10 -1.82 -3.96 3.69
C GLU A 10 -2.10 -5.16 2.77
N GLY A 11 -1.30 -6.21 2.92
CA GLY A 11 -1.57 -7.56 2.43
C GLY A 11 -1.88 -8.49 3.60
N SER A 12 -2.90 -9.34 3.44
CA SER A 12 -3.28 -10.31 4.46
C SER A 12 -3.48 -11.71 3.88
N LYS A 13 -3.36 -12.72 4.74
CA LYS A 13 -3.74 -14.10 4.43
C LYS A 13 -4.39 -14.75 5.64
N ILE A 14 -5.61 -15.25 5.47
CA ILE A 14 -6.37 -15.97 6.50
C ILE A 14 -6.71 -17.36 5.95
N GLY A 15 -6.08 -18.40 6.49
CA GLY A 15 -6.10 -19.74 5.90
C GLY A 15 -5.52 -19.69 4.48
N ASN A 16 -6.31 -20.13 3.49
CA ASN A 16 -5.93 -20.06 2.08
C ASN A 16 -6.37 -18.77 1.38
N ARG A 17 -7.13 -17.90 2.05
CA ARG A 17 -7.64 -16.67 1.44
C ARG A 17 -6.60 -15.57 1.54
N VAL A 18 -6.31 -14.91 0.43
CA VAL A 18 -5.28 -13.87 0.30
C VAL A 18 -5.93 -12.59 -0.18
N GLY A 19 -5.63 -11.47 0.49
CA GLY A 19 -6.25 -10.18 0.22
C GLY A 19 -5.25 -9.04 0.28
N ALA A 20 -5.55 -7.98 -0.45
CA ALA A 20 -4.80 -6.74 -0.45
C ALA A 20 -5.78 -5.58 -0.22
N ALA A 21 -5.33 -4.53 0.45
CA ALA A 21 -6.15 -3.34 0.67
C ALA A 21 -5.30 -2.08 0.72
N PHE A 22 -5.93 -0.95 0.43
CA PHE A 22 -5.38 0.36 0.78
C PHE A 22 -6.45 1.26 1.37
N VAL A 23 -6.03 2.25 2.15
CA VAL A 23 -6.88 3.33 2.68
C VAL A 23 -6.20 4.66 2.43
N HIS A 24 -6.91 5.58 1.79
CA HIS A 24 -6.49 6.95 1.58
C HIS A 24 -7.04 7.84 2.70
N HIS A 25 -6.14 8.56 3.36
CA HIS A 25 -6.45 9.65 4.28
C HIS A 25 -5.93 10.98 3.75
N ALA A 26 -6.74 12.03 3.87
CA ALA A 26 -6.32 13.41 3.68
C ALA A 26 -6.67 14.19 4.94
N ASN A 27 -5.72 14.97 5.46
CA ASN A 27 -5.92 15.78 6.67
C ASN A 27 -6.45 14.97 7.88
N LYS A 28 -5.95 13.73 8.03
CA LYS A 28 -6.33 12.73 9.07
C LYS A 28 -7.77 12.19 8.96
N GLN A 29 -8.51 12.52 7.91
CA GLN A 29 -9.82 11.94 7.63
C GLN A 29 -9.70 10.83 6.59
N GLU A 30 -10.40 9.72 6.79
CA GLU A 30 -10.51 8.67 5.78
C GLU A 30 -11.32 9.19 4.60
N ILE A 31 -10.73 9.14 3.40
CA ILE A 31 -11.38 9.55 2.16
C ILE A 31 -11.92 8.34 1.41
N THR A 32 -11.15 7.25 1.40
CA THR A 32 -11.51 6.05 0.64
C THR A 32 -10.77 4.83 1.17
N LYS A 33 -11.42 3.69 1.00
CA LYS A 33 -10.86 2.36 1.27
C LYS A 33 -11.20 1.42 0.11
N SER A 34 -10.21 0.65 -0.33
CA SER A 34 -10.38 -0.37 -1.36
C SER A 34 -9.79 -1.69 -0.90
N GLN A 35 -10.46 -2.79 -1.24
CA GLN A 35 -10.08 -4.16 -0.89
C GLN A 35 -10.12 -5.05 -2.13
N TYR A 36 -9.20 -6.00 -2.20
CA TYR A 36 -9.00 -6.86 -3.35
C TYR A 36 -8.76 -8.31 -2.93
N ARG A 37 -9.46 -9.24 -3.59
CA ARG A 37 -9.23 -10.69 -3.44
C ARG A 37 -8.17 -11.15 -4.45
N LEU A 38 -7.11 -11.76 -3.96
CA LEU A 38 -6.08 -12.41 -4.79
C LEU A 38 -6.33 -13.92 -4.84
N ALA A 39 -5.70 -14.64 -5.77
CA ALA A 39 -5.77 -16.10 -5.81
C ALA A 39 -5.16 -16.75 -4.55
N ASP A 40 -5.73 -17.87 -4.11
CA ASP A 40 -5.41 -18.54 -2.83
C ASP A 40 -3.95 -18.99 -2.67
N HIS A 41 -3.33 -19.31 -3.80
CA HIS A 41 -1.93 -19.72 -3.85
C HIS A 41 -0.95 -18.56 -3.66
N ASN A 42 -1.42 -17.30 -3.65
CA ASN A 42 -0.54 -16.17 -3.43
C ASN A 42 0.04 -16.14 -2.01
N ALA A 43 1.26 -15.63 -1.92
CA ALA A 43 1.89 -15.31 -0.65
C ALA A 43 1.43 -13.92 -0.17
N VAL A 44 1.46 -13.70 1.15
CA VAL A 44 1.19 -12.37 1.75
C VAL A 44 2.08 -11.29 1.11
N TYR A 45 3.33 -11.61 0.84
CA TYR A 45 4.26 -10.69 0.17
C TYR A 45 3.75 -10.21 -1.20
N MET A 46 3.12 -11.08 -2.00
CA MET A 46 2.54 -10.66 -3.29
C MET A 46 1.32 -9.77 -3.08
N ALA A 47 0.53 -10.01 -2.03
CA ALA A 47 -0.59 -9.15 -1.67
C ALA A 47 -0.13 -7.75 -1.23
N GLU A 48 0.95 -7.65 -0.47
CA GLU A 48 1.56 -6.36 -0.07
C GLU A 48 2.02 -5.54 -1.30
N VAL A 49 2.74 -6.18 -2.22
CA VAL A 49 3.17 -5.51 -3.46
C VAL A 49 1.95 -5.10 -4.31
N PHE A 50 0.93 -5.96 -4.38
CA PHE A 50 -0.30 -5.65 -5.09
C PHE A 50 -1.08 -4.49 -4.46
N ALA A 51 -1.10 -4.39 -3.13
CA ALA A 51 -1.70 -3.27 -2.41
C ALA A 51 -1.02 -1.94 -2.78
N ILE A 52 0.32 -1.92 -2.84
CA ILE A 52 1.10 -0.76 -3.27
C ILE A 52 0.80 -0.42 -4.74
N HIS A 53 0.73 -1.41 -5.62
CA HIS A 53 0.34 -1.19 -7.02
C HIS A 53 -1.03 -0.51 -7.12
N LYS A 54 -2.03 -1.00 -6.37
CA LYS A 54 -3.37 -0.42 -6.37
C LYS A 54 -3.46 0.96 -5.73
N ALA A 55 -2.62 1.25 -4.74
CA ALA A 55 -2.46 2.61 -4.24
C ALA A 55 -1.90 3.55 -5.32
N ILE A 56 -0.92 3.12 -6.11
CA ILE A 56 -0.33 3.91 -7.19
C ILE A 56 -1.34 4.15 -8.31
N ASP A 57 -2.07 3.11 -8.73
CA ASP A 57 -3.18 3.25 -9.69
C ASP A 57 -4.15 4.34 -9.22
N TYR A 58 -4.60 4.25 -7.97
CA TYR A 58 -5.52 5.23 -7.39
C TYR A 58 -4.96 6.66 -7.38
N ILE A 59 -3.69 6.84 -6.99
CA ILE A 59 -3.03 8.16 -6.99
C ILE A 59 -3.00 8.77 -8.40
N LEU A 60 -2.70 7.95 -9.41
CA LEU A 60 -2.63 8.39 -10.80
C LEU A 60 -4.01 8.73 -11.35
N ASP A 61 -4.99 7.86 -11.12
CA ASP A 61 -6.36 8.02 -11.61
C ASP A 61 -7.07 9.25 -11.01
N HIS A 62 -6.66 9.67 -9.81
CA HIS A 62 -7.23 10.82 -9.09
C HIS A 62 -6.34 12.06 -9.10
N GLU A 63 -5.23 12.04 -9.85
CA GLU A 63 -4.27 13.15 -9.96
C GLU A 63 -3.84 13.71 -8.59
N LEU A 64 -3.63 12.83 -7.61
CA LEU A 64 -3.18 13.25 -6.28
C LEU A 64 -1.69 13.58 -6.31
N TYR A 65 -1.26 14.63 -5.59
CA TYR A 65 0.14 15.06 -5.51
C TYR A 65 0.66 15.02 -4.07
N ASP A 66 1.99 14.93 -3.92
CA ASP A 66 2.69 14.93 -2.63
C ASP A 66 2.22 13.81 -1.66
N VAL A 67 1.88 12.65 -2.23
CA VAL A 67 1.28 11.52 -1.50
C VAL A 67 2.33 10.64 -0.84
N LYS A 68 2.07 10.22 0.40
CA LYS A 68 2.90 9.23 1.08
C LYS A 68 2.20 7.86 1.12
N ILE A 69 2.78 6.87 0.45
CA ILE A 69 2.35 5.47 0.57
C ILE A 69 3.06 4.85 1.77
N VAL A 70 2.32 4.32 2.73
CA VAL A 70 2.82 3.80 3.98
C VAL A 70 2.55 2.30 4.08
N SER A 71 3.61 1.51 4.24
CA SER A 71 3.52 0.05 4.40
C SER A 71 4.39 -0.42 5.56
N ASP A 72 3.97 -1.49 6.24
CA ASP A 72 4.82 -2.20 7.20
C ASP A 72 5.70 -3.29 6.56
N SER A 73 5.45 -3.61 5.29
CA SER A 73 6.17 -4.59 4.50
C SER A 73 7.42 -3.99 3.86
N ARG A 74 8.53 -4.01 4.61
CA ARG A 74 9.84 -3.55 4.11
C ARG A 74 10.27 -4.30 2.85
N SER A 75 9.90 -5.57 2.70
CA SER A 75 10.22 -6.36 1.51
C SER A 75 9.44 -5.87 0.29
N ALA A 76 8.15 -5.54 0.43
CA ALA A 76 7.35 -5.03 -0.67
C ALA A 76 7.85 -3.66 -1.15
N LEU A 77 8.14 -2.74 -0.22
CA LEU A 77 8.71 -1.42 -0.54
C LEU A 77 10.03 -1.55 -1.30
N LYS A 78 10.96 -2.38 -0.79
CA LYS A 78 12.23 -2.65 -1.48
C LYS A 78 12.04 -3.23 -2.87
N THR A 79 11.05 -4.07 -3.10
CA THR A 79 10.79 -4.64 -4.43
C THR A 79 10.33 -3.58 -5.41
N VAL A 80 9.46 -2.67 -4.97
CA VAL A 80 8.98 -1.55 -5.80
C VAL A 80 10.12 -0.57 -6.11
N GLU A 81 10.99 -0.29 -5.14
CA GLU A 81 12.17 0.59 -5.32
C GLU A 81 13.31 -0.06 -6.11
N SER A 82 13.48 -1.38 -6.01
CA SER A 82 14.66 -2.06 -6.54
C SER A 82 14.62 -2.19 -8.05
N LEU A 83 15.61 -1.63 -8.75
CA LEU A 83 15.74 -1.75 -10.21
C LEU A 83 16.04 -3.18 -10.71
N SER A 84 16.42 -4.12 -9.84
CA SER A 84 16.89 -5.46 -10.25
C SER A 84 15.80 -6.52 -10.44
N ASP A 85 14.57 -6.26 -9.99
CA ASP A 85 13.46 -7.21 -10.15
C ASP A 85 12.82 -7.08 -11.54
N ASN A 86 12.99 -8.11 -12.37
CA ASN A 86 12.59 -8.15 -13.78
C ASN A 86 11.24 -8.81 -14.03
N ARG A 87 10.47 -9.12 -12.97
CA ARG A 87 9.11 -9.63 -13.16
C ARG A 87 8.25 -8.55 -13.80
N GLU A 88 7.52 -8.90 -14.86
CA GLU A 88 6.71 -7.97 -15.66
C GLU A 88 5.79 -7.09 -14.81
N PHE A 89 5.10 -7.70 -13.84
CA PHE A 89 4.26 -6.99 -12.89
C PHE A 89 5.00 -5.92 -12.08
N ILE A 90 6.23 -6.19 -11.64
CA ILE A 90 7.03 -5.22 -10.88
C ILE A 90 7.54 -4.11 -11.80
N TRP A 91 7.87 -4.44 -13.04
CA TRP A 91 8.28 -3.46 -14.03
C TRP A 91 7.16 -2.47 -14.35
N GLU A 92 5.90 -2.92 -14.43
CA GLU A 92 4.74 -2.04 -14.61
C GLU A 92 4.63 -1.01 -13.48
N ILE A 93 4.77 -1.45 -12.22
CA ILE A 93 4.73 -0.55 -11.05
C ILE A 93 5.82 0.52 -11.15
N LYS A 94 7.04 0.11 -11.49
CA LYS A 94 8.18 1.04 -11.63
C LYS A 94 7.96 2.05 -12.75
N LYS A 95 7.42 1.60 -13.89
CA LYS A 95 7.12 2.48 -15.01
C LYS A 95 6.13 3.57 -14.61
N ARG A 96 5.11 3.23 -13.82
CA ARG A 96 4.13 4.16 -13.27
C ARG A 96 4.73 5.17 -12.29
N LEU A 97 5.76 4.77 -11.53
CA LEU A 97 6.45 5.65 -10.57
C LEU A 97 7.54 6.54 -11.18
N LYS A 98 8.03 6.22 -12.38
CA LYS A 98 9.24 6.81 -12.96
C LYS A 98 9.24 8.34 -12.96
N ASP A 99 8.08 8.95 -13.24
CA ASP A 99 7.93 10.40 -13.38
C ASP A 99 7.14 11.02 -12.20
N ARG A 100 7.05 10.30 -11.06
CA ARG A 100 6.24 10.67 -9.88
C ARG A 100 7.10 10.79 -8.62
N GLU A 101 8.03 11.75 -8.61
CA GLU A 101 8.88 12.06 -7.45
C GLU A 101 8.11 12.55 -6.22
N ASP A 102 6.87 12.98 -6.43
CA ASP A 102 5.95 13.44 -5.39
C ASP A 102 5.31 12.28 -4.60
N ILE A 103 5.40 11.03 -5.12
CA ILE A 103 4.97 9.83 -4.40
C ILE A 103 6.11 9.31 -3.52
N LYS A 104 5.93 9.35 -2.21
CA LYS A 104 6.93 8.91 -1.23
C LYS A 104 6.54 7.56 -0.64
N LEU A 105 7.41 6.57 -0.80
CA LEU A 105 7.28 5.27 -0.16
C LEU A 105 7.85 5.32 1.27
N MET A 106 7.03 5.03 2.27
CA MET A 106 7.42 5.08 3.68
C MET A 106 7.24 3.73 4.36
N TRP A 107 8.34 3.21 4.91
CA TRP A 107 8.28 2.04 5.79
C TRP A 107 7.97 2.45 7.21
N VAL A 108 7.02 1.75 7.84
CA VAL A 108 6.75 1.88 9.27
C VAL A 108 6.79 0.53 9.96
N ARG A 109 7.23 0.52 11.22
CA ARG A 109 7.27 -0.71 11.99
C ARG A 109 5.89 -0.96 12.59
N ALA A 110 5.23 -2.04 12.20
CA ALA A 110 4.05 -2.50 12.89
C ALA A 110 4.36 -2.83 14.36
N HIS A 111 3.41 -2.52 15.27
CA HIS A 111 3.41 -2.91 16.69
C HIS A 111 4.39 -2.22 17.66
N LYS A 112 5.12 -1.16 17.29
CA LYS A 112 5.85 -0.32 18.27
C LYS A 112 5.42 1.15 18.22
N GLY A 113 4.31 1.42 18.92
CA GLY A 113 3.94 2.68 19.56
C GLY A 113 4.44 4.00 18.96
N LYS A 114 3.73 4.50 17.94
CA LYS A 114 3.41 5.93 17.82
C LYS A 114 1.96 6.04 17.36
N TRP A 115 1.15 6.71 18.18
CA TRP A 115 -0.28 6.93 17.98
C TRP A 115 -0.54 7.63 16.63
N GLY A 116 -1.50 7.15 15.85
CA GLY A 116 -1.81 7.64 14.48
C GLY A 116 -1.51 6.62 13.38
N ILE A 117 -0.31 6.64 12.81
CA ILE A 117 0.05 5.82 11.62
C ILE A 117 0.04 4.32 11.90
N SER A 118 0.68 3.90 12.99
CA SER A 118 0.70 2.48 13.36
C SER A 118 -0.68 1.96 13.73
N GLU A 119 -1.56 2.84 14.20
CA GLU A 119 -2.95 2.53 14.51
C GLU A 119 -3.78 2.38 13.24
N GLN A 120 -3.63 3.23 12.22
CA GLN A 120 -4.36 3.08 10.96
C GLN A 120 -3.98 1.82 10.19
N ILE A 121 -2.70 1.45 10.17
CA ILE A 121 -2.28 0.12 9.66
C ILE A 121 -2.82 -0.99 10.57
N CYS A 122 -2.86 -0.80 11.89
CA CYS A 122 -3.47 -1.77 12.80
C CYS A 122 -5.00 -1.87 12.61
N LEU A 123 -5.68 -0.80 12.19
CA LEU A 123 -7.10 -0.79 11.88
C LEU A 123 -7.39 -1.59 10.60
N LEU A 124 -6.51 -1.51 9.61
CA LEU A 124 -6.54 -2.41 8.45
C LEU A 124 -6.39 -3.89 8.84
N ARG A 125 -5.63 -4.18 9.91
CA ARG A 125 -5.55 -5.54 10.50
C ARG A 125 -6.78 -5.95 11.32
N LYS A 126 -7.38 -5.02 12.06
CA LYS A 126 -8.48 -5.31 13.01
C LYS A 126 -9.82 -5.53 12.32
N HIS A 127 -10.02 -4.91 11.16
CA HIS A 127 -11.08 -5.27 10.24
C HIS A 127 -10.47 -6.22 9.22
N PRO A 128 -10.66 -7.55 9.35
CA PRO A 128 -10.17 -8.47 8.33
C PRO A 128 -10.62 -7.92 6.98
N ILE A 129 -9.69 -7.85 6.03
CA ILE A 129 -10.06 -7.71 4.62
C ILE A 129 -11.16 -8.77 4.43
N GLU A 130 -12.36 -8.36 4.05
CA GLU A 130 -13.43 -9.32 3.81
C GLU A 130 -13.06 -10.02 2.49
N ILE A 131 -12.21 -11.05 2.60
CA ILE A 131 -11.70 -11.89 1.49
C ILE A 131 -12.41 -13.24 1.41
#